data_AF-A0A838SU04-F1
#
_entry.id   AF-A0A838SU04-F1
#
_cell.length_a   1.000
_cell.length_b   1.000
_cell.length_c   1.000
_cell.angle_alpha   90.00
_cell.angle_beta   90.00
_cell.angle_gamma   90.00
#
_symmetry.space_group_name_H-M   'P 1'
#
loop_
_entity.id
_entity.type
_entity.pdbx_description
1 polymer ?
#
loop_
_entity_poly.entity_id
_entity_poly.type
_entity_poly.pdbx_seq_one_letter_code
_entity_poly.pdbx_strand_id
1 'polypeptide(L)'
;MTAAAIEDPRVEVVHADLLDWLDGAGVEVDAACLDIDNGPDWTVVPGNVRLYSDAGLEALAVVLAPHGALSVWSSAAAEAFERRLRRRFGTVEVHTVPAQRGDADHVYVARGPIGGKD
;
A
#
# COMPACT_ATOMS: atom_id res chain seq x y z
N MET A 1 -11.58 -6.23 10.97
CA MET A 1 -11.08 -5.88 12.32
C MET A 1 -11.99 -6.49 13.39
N THR A 2 -11.45 -6.80 14.57
CA THR A 2 -12.24 -7.24 15.74
C THR A 2 -12.72 -6.05 16.56
N ALA A 3 -13.79 -6.22 17.36
CA ALA A 3 -14.31 -5.15 18.22
C ALA A 3 -13.24 -4.59 19.18
N ALA A 4 -12.48 -5.48 19.82
CA ALA A 4 -11.39 -5.09 20.72
C ALA A 4 -10.27 -4.27 20.04
N ALA A 5 -10.03 -4.48 18.74
CA ALA A 5 -9.04 -3.69 18.00
C ALA A 5 -9.53 -2.25 17.74
N ILE A 6 -10.84 -2.05 17.55
CA ILE A 6 -11.44 -0.72 17.32
C ILE A 6 -11.50 0.08 18.63
N GLU A 7 -11.62 -0.61 19.78
CA GLU A 7 -11.72 0.01 21.10
C GLU A 7 -10.36 0.39 21.72
N ASP A 8 -9.23 -0.02 21.13
CA ASP A 8 -7.91 0.37 21.61
C ASP A 8 -7.70 1.88 21.46
N PRO A 9 -7.31 2.62 22.52
CA PRO A 9 -7.20 4.08 22.48
C PRO A 9 -6.14 4.60 21.51
N ARG A 10 -5.27 3.73 20.99
CA ARG A 10 -4.26 4.07 19.96
C ARG A 10 -4.83 3.99 18.53
N VAL A 11 -6.06 3.50 18.36
CA VAL A 11 -6.67 3.31 17.05
C VAL A 11 -7.63 4.45 16.75
N GLU A 12 -7.42 5.08 15.60
CA GLU A 12 -8.37 6.01 15.00
C GLU A 12 -8.96 5.35 13.75
N VAL A 13 -10.30 5.38 13.64
CA VAL A 13 -11.01 4.90 12.45
C VAL A 13 -11.47 6.09 11.63
N VAL A 14 -10.92 6.20 10.43
CA VAL A 14 -11.30 7.23 9.45
C VAL A 14 -12.23 6.62 8.41
N HIS A 15 -13.46 7.12 8.31
CA HIS A 15 -14.40 6.73 7.26
C HIS A 15 -14.25 7.65 6.05
N ALA A 16 -13.37 7.29 5.11
CA ALA A 16 -13.11 8.02 3.88
C ALA A 16 -12.69 7.08 2.74
N ASP A 17 -12.75 7.56 1.50
CA ASP A 17 -11.99 6.95 0.41
C ASP A 17 -10.50 7.21 0.63
N LEU A 18 -9.65 6.21 0.40
CA LEU A 18 -8.22 6.32 0.69
C LEU A 18 -7.55 7.37 -0.21
N LEU A 19 -7.88 7.44 -1.49
CA LEU A 19 -7.23 8.38 -2.40
C LEU A 19 -7.63 9.82 -2.05
N ASP A 20 -8.92 10.04 -1.74
CA ASP A 20 -9.39 11.34 -1.25
C ASP A 20 -8.73 11.73 0.09
N TRP A 21 -8.51 10.76 0.97
CA TRP A 21 -7.83 10.97 2.24
C TRP A 21 -6.35 11.32 2.05
N LEU A 22 -5.64 10.65 1.14
CA LEU A 22 -4.24 10.92 0.80
C LEU A 22 -4.05 12.32 0.21
N ASP A 23 -4.96 12.76 -0.67
CA ASP A 23 -4.88 14.10 -1.30
C ASP A 23 -5.04 15.24 -0.28
N GLY A 24 -5.77 15.00 0.81
CA GLY A 24 -5.96 15.95 1.92
C GLY A 24 -5.03 15.75 3.11
N ALA A 25 -4.19 14.71 3.10
CA ALA A 25 -3.39 14.29 4.25
C ALA A 25 -2.24 15.26 4.50
N GLY A 26 -2.32 16.01 5.61
CA GLY A 26 -1.18 16.71 6.21
C GLY A 26 -0.38 15.86 7.19
N VAL A 27 -0.45 14.52 7.06
CA VAL A 27 0.11 13.56 8.01
C VAL A 27 1.29 12.81 7.40
N GLU A 28 2.28 12.53 8.24
CA GLU A 28 3.43 11.70 7.91
C GLU A 28 3.36 10.43 8.77
N VAL A 29 3.36 9.26 8.14
CA VAL A 29 3.33 7.96 8.82
C VAL A 29 4.63 7.18 8.61
N ASP A 30 5.06 6.45 9.63
CA ASP A 30 6.25 5.59 9.54
C ASP A 30 5.96 4.30 8.74
N ALA A 31 4.70 3.90 8.64
CA ALA A 31 4.29 2.73 7.88
C ALA A 31 2.87 2.88 7.33
N ALA A 32 2.68 2.42 6.09
CA ALA A 32 1.38 2.22 5.47
C ALA A 32 1.22 0.75 5.06
N CYS A 33 0.13 0.12 5.48
CA CYS A 33 -0.19 -1.27 5.14
C CYS A 33 -1.52 -1.32 4.38
N LEU A 34 -1.45 -1.72 3.11
CA LEU A 34 -2.60 -1.74 2.21
C LEU A 34 -3.12 -3.17 2.02
N ASP A 35 -4.34 -3.38 2.53
CA ASP A 35 -5.13 -4.61 2.43
C ASP A 35 -6.55 -4.26 1.95
N ILE A 36 -6.69 -3.99 0.65
CA ILE A 36 -7.93 -3.40 0.06
C ILE A 36 -8.53 -4.29 -1.02
N ASP A 37 -7.70 -4.95 -1.84
CA ASP A 37 -8.13 -5.71 -3.01
C ASP A 37 -7.19 -6.90 -3.27
N ASN A 38 -7.55 -7.80 -4.20
CA ASN A 38 -6.73 -8.97 -4.57
C ASN A 38 -5.41 -8.60 -5.28
N GLY A 39 -5.18 -7.31 -5.51
CA GLY A 39 -3.96 -6.80 -6.07
C GLY A 39 -4.15 -6.09 -7.42
N PRO A 40 -3.05 -5.62 -8.00
CA PRO A 40 -3.04 -4.73 -9.16
C PRO A 40 -3.58 -5.37 -10.45
N ASP A 41 -3.46 -6.69 -10.59
CA ASP A 41 -3.83 -7.43 -11.80
C ASP A 41 -5.26 -7.97 -11.75
N TRP A 42 -5.88 -7.99 -10.56
CA TRP A 42 -7.28 -8.34 -10.38
C TRP A 42 -7.91 -7.47 -9.29
N THR A 43 -8.45 -6.32 -9.71
CA THR A 43 -9.21 -5.45 -8.80
C THR A 43 -10.68 -5.84 -8.81
N VAL A 44 -11.26 -6.05 -7.63
CA VAL A 44 -12.70 -6.28 -7.41
C VAL A 44 -13.49 -4.99 -7.62
N VAL A 45 -12.89 -3.85 -7.27
CA VAL A 45 -13.50 -2.52 -7.45
C VAL A 45 -12.68 -1.71 -8.46
N PRO A 46 -13.27 -1.27 -9.60
CA PRO A 46 -12.53 -0.56 -10.65
C PRO A 46 -11.77 0.70 -10.19
N GLY A 47 -12.25 1.37 -9.13
CA GLY A 47 -11.59 2.53 -8.54
C GLY A 47 -10.20 2.25 -7.97
N ASN A 48 -9.98 1.02 -7.47
CA ASN A 48 -8.72 0.63 -6.82
C ASN A 48 -7.54 0.57 -7.80
N VAL A 49 -7.79 0.49 -9.10
CA VAL A 49 -6.72 0.49 -10.12
C VAL A 49 -5.81 1.72 -9.99
N ARG A 50 -6.37 2.88 -9.60
CA ARG A 50 -5.59 4.10 -9.40
C ARG A 50 -4.56 3.96 -8.28
N LEU A 51 -4.85 3.18 -7.23
CA LEU A 51 -3.94 2.95 -6.11
C LEU A 51 -2.62 2.29 -6.57
N TYR A 52 -2.72 1.39 -7.55
CA TYR A 52 -1.58 0.63 -8.07
C TYR A 52 -0.85 1.33 -9.24
N SER A 53 -1.31 2.52 -9.62
CA SER A 53 -0.70 3.33 -10.67
C SER A 53 0.51 4.13 -10.15
N ASP A 54 1.32 4.70 -11.05
CA ASP A 54 2.44 5.55 -10.64
C ASP A 54 1.96 6.75 -9.79
N ALA A 55 0.81 7.34 -10.13
CA ALA A 55 0.22 8.45 -9.38
C ALA A 55 -0.25 8.02 -7.97
N GLY A 56 -0.84 6.83 -7.84
CA GLY A 56 -1.24 6.29 -6.54
C GLY A 56 -0.04 6.01 -5.64
N LEU A 57 1.03 5.42 -6.21
CA LEU A 57 2.29 5.21 -5.48
C LEU A 57 2.97 6.52 -5.09
N GLU A 58 2.83 7.58 -5.88
CA GLU A 58 3.33 8.90 -5.53
C GLU A 58 2.56 9.52 -4.36
N ALA A 59 1.23 9.48 -4.38
CA ALA A 59 0.40 9.94 -3.27
C ALA A 59 0.73 9.18 -1.96
N LEU A 60 0.88 7.85 -2.04
CA LEU A 60 1.29 7.02 -0.91
C LEU A 60 2.69 7.36 -0.41
N ALA A 61 3.63 7.67 -1.31
CA ALA A 61 4.98 8.03 -0.93
C ALA A 61 5.08 9.41 -0.28
N VAL A 62 4.16 10.34 -0.58
CA VAL A 62 4.11 11.68 0.02
C VAL A 62 3.73 11.64 1.49
N VAL A 63 2.83 10.73 1.89
CA VAL A 63 2.40 10.59 3.29
C VAL A 63 3.35 9.76 4.14
N LEU A 64 4.40 9.17 3.55
CA LEU A 64 5.38 8.38 4.29
C LEU A 64 6.52 9.26 4.80
N ALA A 65 6.98 8.96 6.02
CA ALA A 65 8.23 9.49 6.51
C ALA A 65 9.39 9.13 5.57
N PRO A 66 10.50 9.90 5.54
CA PRO A 66 11.66 9.57 4.72
C PRO A 66 12.23 8.16 4.96
N HIS A 67 12.02 7.64 6.17
CA HIS A 67 12.43 6.30 6.61
C HIS A 67 11.28 5.28 6.60
N GLY A 68 10.10 5.70 6.16
CA GLY A 68 8.86 4.93 6.23
C GLY A 68 8.80 3.80 5.20
N ALA A 69 7.86 2.89 5.44
CA ALA A 69 7.64 1.71 4.61
C ALA A 69 6.20 1.63 4.08
N LEU A 70 6.06 1.25 2.82
CA LEU A 70 4.80 0.83 2.23
C LEU A 70 4.76 -0.70 2.17
N SER A 71 3.69 -1.31 2.66
CA SER A 71 3.37 -2.71 2.37
C SER A 71 2.07 -2.85 1.61
N VAL A 72 2.05 -3.73 0.61
CA VAL A 72 0.88 -3.99 -0.25
C VAL A 72 0.72 -5.51 -0.39
N TRP A 73 -0.45 -6.02 -0.04
CA TRP A 73 -0.83 -7.41 -0.30
C TRP A 73 -1.37 -7.59 -1.72
N SER A 74 -1.13 -8.77 -2.30
CA SER A 74 -1.64 -9.22 -3.59
C SER A 74 -1.86 -10.73 -3.55
N SER A 75 -2.97 -11.21 -4.10
CA SER A 75 -3.31 -12.64 -4.12
C SER A 75 -2.50 -13.45 -5.15
N ALA A 76 -1.69 -12.77 -5.97
CA ALA A 76 -0.82 -13.35 -6.97
C ALA A 76 0.41 -12.46 -7.21
N ALA A 77 1.44 -13.02 -7.86
CA ALA A 77 2.60 -12.26 -8.29
C ALA A 77 2.21 -11.21 -9.34
N ALA A 78 2.62 -9.96 -9.10
CA ALA A 78 2.33 -8.80 -9.92
C ALA A 78 3.61 -8.10 -10.39
N GLU A 79 4.31 -8.69 -11.36
CA GLU A 79 5.62 -8.20 -11.79
C GLU A 79 5.60 -6.76 -12.30
N ALA A 80 4.52 -6.36 -12.99
CA ALA A 80 4.39 -5.00 -13.50
C ALA A 80 4.28 -3.97 -12.37
N PHE A 81 3.59 -4.32 -11.30
CA PHE A 81 3.48 -3.49 -10.11
C PHE A 81 4.77 -3.45 -9.31
N GLU A 82 5.46 -4.58 -9.15
CA GLU A 82 6.79 -4.63 -8.53
C GLU A 82 7.79 -3.72 -9.26
N ARG A 83 7.75 -3.69 -10.60
CA ARG A 83 8.55 -2.75 -11.40
C ARG A 83 8.17 -1.29 -11.16
N ARG A 84 6.90 -0.97 -10.89
CA ARG A 84 6.47 0.40 -10.52
C ARG A 84 7.02 0.78 -9.15
N LEU A 85 6.86 -0.09 -8.16
CA LEU A 85 7.41 0.12 -6.82
C LEU A 85 8.92 0.39 -6.87
N ARG A 86 9.68 -0.40 -7.63
CA ARG A 86 11.14 -0.22 -7.75
C ARG A 86 11.56 1.09 -8.42
N ARG A 87 10.69 1.74 -9.18
CA ARG A 87 10.96 3.08 -9.71
C ARG A 87 10.71 4.19 -8.69
N ARG A 88 9.80 3.95 -7.75
CA ARG A 88 9.36 4.95 -6.76
C ARG A 88 10.03 4.83 -5.40
N PHE A 89 10.59 3.67 -5.09
CA PHE A 89 11.21 3.32 -3.81
C PHE A 89 12.61 2.76 -4.01
N GLY A 90 13.51 3.08 -3.09
CA GLY A 90 14.91 2.66 -3.14
C GLY A 90 15.09 1.15 -2.97
N THR A 91 14.26 0.50 -2.16
CA THR A 91 14.24 -0.96 -2.03
C THR A 91 12.83 -1.52 -2.10
N VAL A 92 12.70 -2.72 -2.68
CA VAL A 92 11.45 -3.48 -2.75
C VAL A 92 11.77 -4.95 -2.48
N GLU A 93 11.22 -5.46 -1.39
CA GLU A 93 11.24 -6.87 -1.01
C GLU A 93 9.87 -7.50 -1.30
N VAL A 94 9.87 -8.78 -1.65
CA VAL A 94 8.63 -9.53 -1.89
C VAL A 94 8.65 -10.76 -0.98
N HIS A 95 7.64 -10.86 -0.13
CA HIS A 95 7.44 -12.01 0.73
C HIS A 95 6.30 -12.87 0.15
N THR A 96 6.62 -14.10 -0.21
CA THR A 96 5.63 -15.08 -0.63
C THR A 96 5.07 -15.79 0.61
N VAL A 97 3.76 -15.77 0.76
CA VAL A 97 3.04 -16.40 1.88
C VAL A 97 2.17 -17.53 1.33
N PRO A 98 2.33 -18.78 1.82
CA PRO A 98 1.48 -19.88 1.40
C PRO A 98 0.00 -19.58 1.66
N ALA A 99 -0.82 -19.58 0.61
CA ALA A 99 -2.26 -19.44 0.74
C ALA A 99 -2.93 -20.77 1.07
N GLN A 100 -4.08 -20.73 1.76
CA GLN A 100 -4.85 -21.94 2.05
C GLN A 100 -5.49 -22.56 0.80
N ARG A 101 -5.74 -21.76 -0.24
CA ARG A 101 -6.25 -22.15 -1.56
C ARG A 101 -5.74 -21.18 -2.62
N GLY A 102 -5.44 -21.68 -3.82
CA GLY A 102 -4.92 -20.88 -4.92
C GLY A 102 -3.39 -20.78 -4.91
N ASP A 103 -2.87 -19.83 -5.68
CA ASP A 103 -1.45 -19.48 -5.67
C ASP A 103 -1.06 -18.79 -4.36
N ALA A 104 0.24 -18.71 -4.10
CA ALA A 104 0.72 -18.04 -2.89
C ALA A 104 0.43 -16.52 -2.93
N ASP A 105 0.11 -15.97 -1.77
CA ASP A 105 -0.01 -14.52 -1.59
C ASP A 105 1.36 -13.85 -1.65
N HIS A 106 1.38 -12.59 -2.05
CA HIS A 106 2.58 -11.78 -2.17
C HIS A 106 2.42 -10.50 -1.37
N VAL A 107 3.35 -10.25 -0.45
CA VAL A 107 3.45 -8.98 0.28
C VAL A 107 4.66 -8.23 -0.25
N TYR A 108 4.40 -7.14 -0.96
CA TYR A 108 5.42 -6.20 -1.41
C TYR A 108 5.74 -5.23 -0.29
N VAL A 109 7.01 -5.12 0.11
CA VAL A 109 7.47 -4.15 1.10
C VAL A 109 8.47 -3.21 0.45
N ALA A 110 8.07 -1.95 0.30
CA ALA A 110 8.85 -0.90 -0.35
C ALA A 110 9.31 0.15 0.66
N ARG A 111 10.59 0.57 0.56
CA ARG A 111 11.21 1.54 1.49
C ARG A 111 12.05 2.56 0.76
N GLY A 112 12.29 3.69 1.43
CA GLY A 112 13.04 4.81 0.87
C GLY A 112 12.29 5.45 -0.29
N PRO A 113 11.13 6.07 -0.03
CA PRO A 113 10.37 6.78 -1.05
C PRO A 113 11.25 7.82 -1.75
N ILE A 114 11.41 7.69 -3.07
CA ILE A 114 12.23 8.57 -3.89
C ILE A 114 11.42 9.82 -4.22
N GLY A 115 11.39 10.79 -3.31
CA GLY A 115 10.69 12.05 -3.51
C GLY A 115 11.46 12.98 -4.46
N GLY A 116 10.81 13.40 -5.54
CA GLY A 116 11.13 14.65 -6.23
C GLY A 116 10.77 15.80 -5.30
N LYS A 117 11.75 16.29 -4.54
CA LYS A 117 11.72 17.64 -3.98
C LYS A 117 12.51 18.52 -4.92
N ASP A 118 11.81 19.15 -5.85
CA ASP A 118 12.21 20.44 -6.41
C ASP A 118 11.18 21.49 -5.94
#